data_AF-A0A3B9SLC8-F1
#
_entry.id   AF-A0A3B9SLC8-F1
#
_cell.length_a   1.000
_cell.length_b   1.000
_cell.length_c   1.000
_cell.angle_alpha   90.00
_cell.angle_beta   90.00
_cell.angle_gamma   90.00
#
_symmetry.space_group_name_H-M   'P 1'
#
loop_
_entity.id
_entity.type
_entity.pdbx_description
1 polymer ?
#
loop_
_entity_poly.entity_id
_entity_poly.type
_entity_poly.pdbx_seq_one_letter_code
_entity_poly.pdbx_strand_id
1 'polypeptide(L)'
;MLRTNHRYFGPNMEPNRLPNAIVAGAPKCGTSSLYFWLSAHPGVCPSPVKETFFFADDVNRFNREANILEHDLMAYGRYFEKCTHAAIRLEATAPYIYYEKALAHIPGLASQPKVLFVLREPSARLYSQYRFERFRTKRIQEDWATYSAREELRLHGDYHHYLEGWLRALGPDRIHVSTFEALVQNPRQTLQDMARFLGLDPQFYDRYDFVQHNETVAIKSKGLHRAGLALQRYVPHRIQEALLPLYLKLNAGKMPRKDPGDAAITAALKADYAPSVVALQAAFPDLDLRPWA
;
A
#
# COMPACT_ATOMS: atom_id res chain seq x y z
N MET A 1 25.54 -20.71 15.71
CA MET A 1 24.30 -21.51 15.71
C MET A 1 23.31 -20.86 16.67
N LEU A 2 22.67 -19.76 16.25
CA LEU A 2 21.75 -18.98 17.08
C LEU A 2 20.34 -19.51 16.87
N ARG A 3 19.81 -20.26 17.85
CA ARG A 3 18.40 -20.61 17.93
C ARG A 3 17.61 -19.35 18.25
N THR A 4 16.96 -18.77 17.26
CA THR A 4 15.92 -17.77 17.47
C THR A 4 14.73 -18.48 18.11
N ASN A 5 14.42 -18.15 19.37
CA ASN A 5 13.23 -18.64 20.05
C ASN A 5 11.98 -18.08 19.34
N HIS A 6 11.45 -18.85 18.41
CA HIS A 6 10.15 -18.67 17.75
C HIS A 6 9.00 -18.79 18.75
N ARG A 7 8.87 -17.83 19.67
CA ARG A 7 7.75 -17.78 20.64
C ARG A 7 6.41 -17.34 20.03
N TYR A 8 6.38 -16.95 18.76
CA TYR A 8 5.18 -16.40 18.09
C TYR A 8 4.45 -17.39 17.18
N PHE A 9 5.03 -18.56 16.91
CA PHE A 9 4.42 -19.60 16.09
C PHE A 9 3.92 -20.71 17.01
N GLY A 10 2.70 -20.54 17.53
CA GLY A 10 2.01 -21.65 18.18
C GLY A 10 1.92 -22.84 17.21
N PRO A 11 2.11 -24.08 17.67
CA PRO A 11 2.26 -25.27 16.80
C PRO A 11 1.03 -25.63 15.94
N ASN A 12 -0.08 -24.89 16.04
CA ASN A 12 -1.38 -25.27 15.47
C ASN A 12 -2.02 -24.20 14.55
N MET A 13 -1.27 -23.24 14.02
CA MET A 13 -1.86 -22.32 13.05
C MET A 13 -1.82 -22.91 11.64
N GLU A 14 -3.00 -23.27 11.13
CA GLU A 14 -3.16 -23.65 9.73
C GLU A 14 -2.68 -22.52 8.80
N PRO A 15 -1.71 -22.77 7.90
CA PRO A 15 -1.25 -21.78 6.90
C PRO A 15 -2.40 -21.15 6.11
N ASN A 16 -3.53 -21.86 6.03
CA ASN A 16 -4.77 -21.45 5.39
C ASN A 16 -5.47 -20.24 6.04
N ARG A 17 -5.03 -19.77 7.21
CA ARG A 17 -5.61 -18.60 7.90
C ARG A 17 -4.76 -17.32 7.82
N LEU A 18 -3.56 -17.38 7.24
CA LEU A 18 -2.67 -16.22 7.10
C LEU A 18 -2.62 -15.73 5.65
N PRO A 19 -2.40 -14.43 5.40
CA PRO A 19 -2.31 -13.91 4.03
C PRO A 19 -1.12 -14.54 3.31
N ASN A 20 -1.33 -14.92 2.06
CA ASN A 20 -0.29 -15.40 1.15
C ASN A 20 -0.01 -14.39 0.01
N ALA A 21 -0.69 -13.24 0.00
CA ALA A 21 -0.34 -12.07 -0.79
C ALA A 21 -0.46 -10.79 0.06
N ILE A 22 0.54 -9.91 -0.01
CA ILE A 22 0.57 -8.66 0.76
C ILE A 22 0.98 -7.49 -0.15
N VAL A 23 0.13 -6.48 -0.31
CA VAL A 23 0.52 -5.18 -0.86
C VAL A 23 1.16 -4.36 0.26
N ALA A 24 2.49 -4.32 0.28
CA ALA A 24 3.27 -3.73 1.36
C ALA A 24 3.71 -2.29 1.09
N GLY A 25 3.49 -1.76 -0.11
CA GLY A 25 3.82 -0.37 -0.37
C GLY A 25 3.65 0.09 -1.80
N ALA A 26 3.95 1.35 -2.08
CA ALA A 26 4.24 2.42 -1.11
C ALA A 26 3.05 3.38 -0.95
N PRO A 27 2.95 4.13 0.17
CA PRO A 27 1.89 5.12 0.33
C PRO A 27 1.91 6.15 -0.81
N LYS A 28 0.72 6.59 -1.25
CA LYS A 28 0.53 7.54 -2.36
C LYS A 28 0.91 7.02 -3.77
N CYS A 29 1.07 5.71 -3.91
CA CYS A 29 1.38 5.04 -5.17
C CYS A 29 0.22 4.20 -5.73
N GLY A 30 -1.03 4.52 -5.38
CA GLY A 30 -2.21 3.82 -5.96
C GLY A 30 -2.56 2.47 -5.32
N THR A 31 -1.98 2.13 -4.16
CA THR A 31 -2.23 0.87 -3.43
C THR A 31 -3.70 0.64 -3.06
N SER A 32 -4.49 1.71 -2.89
CA SER A 32 -5.95 1.58 -2.72
C SER A 32 -6.61 1.00 -3.96
N SER A 33 -6.39 1.59 -5.14
CA SER A 33 -6.91 1.02 -6.40
C SER A 33 -6.42 -0.40 -6.62
N LEU A 34 -5.14 -0.66 -6.37
CA LEU A 34 -4.59 -2.01 -6.52
C LEU A 34 -5.32 -3.02 -5.62
N TYR A 35 -5.55 -2.68 -4.35
CA TYR A 35 -6.32 -3.53 -3.43
C TYR A 35 -7.71 -3.85 -4.00
N PHE A 36 -8.45 -2.84 -4.48
CA PHE A 36 -9.78 -3.03 -5.06
C PHE A 36 -9.74 -3.91 -6.32
N TRP A 37 -8.81 -3.65 -7.24
CA TRP A 37 -8.69 -4.38 -8.50
C TRP A 37 -8.23 -5.83 -8.31
N LEU A 38 -7.32 -6.10 -7.38
CA LEU A 38 -6.96 -7.48 -7.01
C LEU A 38 -8.12 -8.21 -6.33
N SER A 39 -8.83 -7.53 -5.42
CA SER A 39 -9.97 -8.10 -4.70
C SER A 39 -11.15 -8.48 -5.59
N ALA A 40 -11.24 -7.91 -6.79
CA ALA A 40 -12.29 -8.23 -7.74
C ALA A 40 -12.12 -9.62 -8.39
N HIS A 41 -10.90 -10.16 -8.41
CA HIS A 41 -10.60 -11.45 -9.00
C HIS A 41 -11.25 -12.59 -8.18
N PRO A 42 -11.96 -13.56 -8.78
CA PRO A 42 -12.71 -14.59 -8.06
C PRO A 42 -11.85 -15.51 -7.18
N GLY A 43 -10.57 -15.68 -7.54
CA GLY A 43 -9.58 -16.41 -6.75
C GLY A 43 -8.99 -15.65 -5.55
N VAL A 44 -9.40 -14.40 -5.30
CA VAL A 44 -8.88 -13.54 -4.23
C VAL A 44 -9.93 -13.33 -3.16
N CYS A 45 -9.55 -13.56 -1.90
CA CYS A 45 -10.29 -13.16 -0.71
C CYS A 45 -9.47 -12.13 0.07
N PRO A 46 -9.82 -10.84 0.02
CA PRO A 46 -9.10 -9.82 0.75
C PRO A 46 -9.48 -9.81 2.23
N SER A 47 -8.58 -9.29 3.08
CA SER A 47 -8.96 -8.82 4.41
C SER A 47 -10.15 -7.85 4.27
N PRO A 48 -11.22 -7.97 5.06
CA PRO A 48 -12.35 -7.03 5.01
C PRO A 48 -11.96 -5.61 5.42
N VAL A 49 -10.83 -5.47 6.13
CA VAL A 49 -10.25 -4.19 6.54
C VAL A 49 -8.98 -3.96 5.71
N LYS A 50 -9.03 -2.96 4.83
CA LYS A 50 -7.82 -2.47 4.17
C LYS A 50 -6.94 -1.76 5.20
N GLU A 51 -5.63 -2.01 5.13
CA GLU A 51 -4.61 -1.57 6.08
C GLU A 51 -4.88 -2.12 7.48
N THR A 52 -4.59 -3.42 7.67
CA THR A 52 -4.73 -4.04 9.00
C THR A 52 -3.72 -3.45 9.98
N PHE A 53 -2.56 -2.96 9.52
CA PHE A 53 -1.49 -2.47 10.41
C PHE A 53 -1.00 -3.50 11.43
N PHE A 54 -1.23 -4.79 11.20
CA PHE A 54 -0.87 -5.83 12.16
C PHE A 54 0.64 -5.81 12.45
N PHE A 55 1.49 -5.62 11.44
CA PHE A 55 2.94 -5.50 11.59
C PHE A 55 3.45 -4.05 11.64
N ALA A 56 2.65 -3.12 12.18
CA ALA A 56 3.13 -1.77 12.44
C ALA A 56 4.17 -1.76 13.58
N ASP A 57 5.11 -0.83 13.50
CA ASP A 57 6.16 -0.67 14.53
C ASP A 57 5.61 -0.14 15.86
N ASP A 58 4.44 0.51 15.82
CA ASP A 58 3.68 0.99 16.96
C ASP A 58 2.21 0.53 16.86
N VAL A 59 1.52 0.49 18.01
CA VAL A 59 0.07 0.23 18.07
C VAL A 59 -0.68 1.30 17.28
N ASN A 60 -1.14 0.93 16.09
CA ASN A 60 -1.74 1.89 15.18
C ASN A 60 -3.15 2.29 15.64
N ARG A 61 -3.42 3.59 15.71
CA ARG A 61 -4.74 4.10 16.12
C ARG A 61 -5.91 3.61 15.27
N PHE A 62 -5.66 3.17 14.04
CA PHE A 62 -6.69 2.68 13.12
C PHE A 62 -7.00 1.20 13.33
N ASN A 63 -6.10 0.44 13.97
CA ASN A 63 -6.35 -0.93 14.38
C ASN A 63 -5.57 -1.27 15.67
N ARG A 64 -6.19 -1.03 16.82
CA ARG A 64 -5.59 -1.31 18.13
C ARG A 64 -5.75 -2.77 18.55
N GLU A 65 -6.88 -3.38 18.20
CA GLU A 65 -7.32 -4.70 18.68
C GLU A 65 -6.66 -5.89 17.93
N ALA A 66 -5.75 -5.62 16.99
CA ALA A 66 -4.98 -6.66 16.32
C ALA A 66 -3.66 -6.07 15.81
N ASN A 67 -2.58 -6.29 16.57
CA ASN A 67 -1.23 -5.85 16.25
C ASN A 67 -0.18 -6.82 16.81
N ILE A 68 1.00 -6.92 16.19
CA ILE A 68 2.07 -7.86 16.55
C ILE A 68 2.71 -7.60 17.92
N LEU A 69 2.56 -6.38 18.46
CA LEU A 69 3.17 -5.99 19.73
C LEU A 69 2.37 -6.53 20.93
N GLU A 70 1.05 -6.54 20.82
CA GLU A 70 0.12 -6.86 21.92
C GLU A 70 -0.72 -8.12 21.67
N HIS A 71 -0.79 -8.60 20.42
CA HIS A 71 -1.65 -9.70 20.03
C HIS A 71 -0.86 -10.81 19.32
N ASP A 72 -1.42 -12.01 19.32
CA ASP A 72 -0.87 -13.14 18.59
C ASP A 72 -1.27 -13.11 17.11
N LEU A 73 -0.68 -14.00 16.32
CA LEU A 73 -1.03 -14.18 14.92
C LEU A 73 -2.47 -14.70 14.73
N MET A 74 -3.15 -15.21 15.76
CA MET A 74 -4.54 -15.63 15.63
C MET A 74 -5.45 -14.41 15.46
N ALA A 75 -5.15 -13.30 16.16
CA ALA A 75 -5.83 -12.03 15.94
C ALA A 75 -5.68 -11.55 14.48
N TYR A 76 -4.51 -11.78 13.87
CA TYR A 76 -4.28 -11.50 12.45
C TYR A 76 -5.08 -12.43 11.53
N GLY A 77 -5.09 -13.73 11.84
CA GLY A 77 -5.80 -14.74 11.04
C GLY A 77 -7.32 -14.56 11.00
N ARG A 78 -7.91 -13.87 12.00
CA ARG A 78 -9.35 -13.52 12.02
C ARG A 78 -9.80 -12.73 10.79
N TYR A 79 -8.91 -11.93 10.20
CA TYR A 79 -9.22 -11.20 8.96
C TYR A 79 -9.47 -12.11 7.76
N PHE A 80 -9.05 -13.37 7.82
CA PHE A 80 -9.13 -14.32 6.71
C PHE A 80 -9.96 -15.57 7.02
N GLU A 81 -10.68 -15.61 8.15
CA GLU A 81 -11.49 -16.78 8.55
C GLU A 81 -12.54 -17.19 7.52
N LYS A 82 -13.03 -16.23 6.73
CA LYS A 82 -14.03 -16.47 5.66
C LYS A 82 -13.41 -16.86 4.32
N CYS A 83 -12.07 -16.92 4.22
CA CYS A 83 -11.35 -17.20 2.99
C CYS A 83 -11.08 -18.70 2.79
N THR A 84 -12.11 -19.53 2.86
CA THR A 84 -11.98 -21.01 2.87
C THR A 84 -11.62 -21.62 1.52
N HIS A 85 -11.96 -20.96 0.40
CA HIS A 85 -11.80 -21.50 -0.96
C HIS A 85 -10.97 -20.62 -1.89
N ALA A 86 -10.53 -19.44 -1.43
CA ALA A 86 -9.74 -18.55 -2.25
C ALA A 86 -8.28 -18.99 -2.28
N ALA A 87 -7.70 -19.01 -3.49
CA ALA A 87 -6.28 -19.28 -3.69
C ALA A 87 -5.42 -18.21 -3.01
N ILE A 88 -5.88 -16.95 -3.04
CA ILE A 88 -5.17 -15.81 -2.49
C ILE A 88 -5.95 -15.18 -1.34
N ARG A 89 -5.27 -15.02 -0.20
CA ARG A 89 -5.67 -14.21 0.95
C ARG A 89 -4.87 -12.92 0.91
N LEU A 90 -5.54 -11.82 0.56
CA LEU A 90 -4.88 -10.55 0.25
C LEU A 90 -4.92 -9.60 1.45
N GLU A 91 -3.74 -9.19 1.90
CA GLU A 91 -3.56 -8.01 2.74
C GLU A 91 -3.07 -6.81 1.92
N ALA A 92 -3.43 -5.60 2.33
CA ALA A 92 -2.82 -4.38 1.82
C ALA A 92 -2.61 -3.34 2.93
N THR A 93 -1.36 -3.19 3.38
CA THR A 93 -0.94 -2.12 4.30
C THR A 93 0.25 -1.39 3.68
N ALA A 94 -0.03 -0.28 2.99
CA ALA A 94 0.99 0.40 2.19
C ALA A 94 2.20 0.94 2.97
N PRO A 95 2.11 1.31 4.26
CA PRO A 95 3.29 1.70 5.03
C PRO A 95 4.25 0.57 5.41
N TYR A 96 3.91 -0.71 5.18
CA TYR A 96 4.77 -1.84 5.57
C TYR A 96 6.17 -1.79 4.94
N ILE A 97 6.32 -1.19 3.76
CA ILE A 97 7.64 -0.97 3.14
C ILE A 97 8.64 -0.31 4.10
N TYR A 98 8.16 0.55 5.01
CA TYR A 98 8.99 1.32 5.94
C TYR A 98 9.07 0.71 7.35
N TYR A 99 8.31 -0.34 7.65
CA TYR A 99 8.20 -0.86 9.02
C TYR A 99 9.17 -1.99 9.30
N GLU A 100 9.93 -1.86 10.38
CA GLU A 100 10.91 -2.86 10.82
C GLU A 100 10.23 -4.17 11.23
N LYS A 101 9.09 -4.10 11.93
CA LYS A 101 8.29 -5.28 12.32
C LYS A 101 7.73 -6.00 11.10
N ALA A 102 7.31 -5.27 10.07
CA ALA A 102 6.84 -5.87 8.83
C ALA A 102 7.97 -6.69 8.18
N LEU A 103 9.15 -6.10 7.99
CA LEU A 103 10.30 -6.80 7.42
C LEU A 103 10.79 -7.96 8.29
N ALA A 104 10.74 -7.84 9.63
CA ALA A 104 11.20 -8.88 10.55
C ALA A 104 10.28 -10.11 10.60
N HIS A 105 8.97 -9.93 10.38
CA HIS A 105 7.98 -11.00 10.60
C HIS A 105 7.35 -11.57 9.32
N ILE A 106 7.04 -10.74 8.32
CA ILE A 106 6.35 -11.20 7.09
C ILE A 106 7.11 -12.30 6.33
N PRO A 107 8.46 -12.23 6.17
CA PRO A 107 9.20 -13.27 5.45
C PRO A 107 9.07 -14.66 6.07
N GLY A 108 8.96 -14.73 7.40
CA GLY A 108 8.87 -15.96 8.18
C GLY A 108 7.45 -16.49 8.42
N LEU A 109 6.40 -15.86 7.86
CA LEU A 109 5.04 -16.38 7.99
C LEU A 109 4.91 -17.75 7.31
N ALA A 110 4.20 -18.68 7.95
CA ALA A 110 3.98 -20.03 7.45
C ALA A 110 3.25 -20.08 6.10
N SER A 111 2.46 -19.05 5.77
CA SER A 111 1.80 -18.88 4.47
C SER A 111 2.74 -18.50 3.33
N GLN A 112 4.01 -18.20 3.63
CA GLN A 112 5.05 -17.75 2.69
C GLN A 112 4.54 -16.69 1.70
N PRO A 113 4.05 -15.53 2.19
CA PRO A 113 3.40 -14.56 1.33
C PRO A 113 4.30 -14.06 0.20
N LYS A 114 3.71 -13.89 -0.98
CA LYS A 114 4.22 -13.04 -2.05
C LYS A 114 3.91 -11.57 -1.72
N VAL A 115 4.88 -10.68 -1.90
CA VAL A 115 4.78 -9.28 -1.49
C VAL A 115 4.85 -8.37 -2.71
N LEU A 116 3.88 -7.47 -2.83
CA LEU A 116 3.70 -6.55 -3.93
C LEU A 116 4.05 -5.13 -3.49
N PHE A 117 4.86 -4.44 -4.30
CA PHE A 117 5.16 -3.02 -4.14
C PHE A 117 4.77 -2.25 -5.41
N VAL A 118 4.01 -1.18 -5.24
CA VAL A 118 3.81 -0.17 -6.27
C VAL A 118 4.55 1.09 -5.85
N LEU A 119 5.50 1.51 -6.66
CA LEU A 119 6.32 2.68 -6.41
C LEU A 119 5.89 3.82 -7.33
N ARG A 120 6.20 5.06 -6.97
CA ARG A 120 5.91 6.24 -7.80
C ARG A 120 7.14 7.12 -7.82
N GLU A 121 7.34 7.89 -8.88
CA GLU A 121 8.42 8.87 -8.94
C GLU A 121 8.52 9.63 -7.59
N PRO A 122 9.68 9.56 -6.90
CA PRO A 122 9.80 9.92 -5.49
C PRO A 122 9.33 11.35 -5.14
N SER A 123 9.65 12.34 -5.98
CA SER A 123 9.27 13.73 -5.74
C SER A 123 7.76 13.93 -5.91
N ALA A 124 7.14 13.31 -6.92
CA ALA A 124 5.70 13.30 -7.11
C ALA A 124 4.95 12.53 -6.01
N ARG A 125 5.54 11.47 -5.47
CA ARG A 125 5.03 10.73 -4.29
C ARG A 125 5.00 11.63 -3.06
N LEU A 126 6.11 12.31 -2.76
CA LEU A 126 6.21 13.23 -1.62
C LEU A 126 5.25 14.42 -1.77
N TYR A 127 5.15 14.99 -2.98
CA TYR A 127 4.19 16.07 -3.25
C TYR A 127 2.74 15.60 -3.11
N SER A 128 2.44 14.35 -3.51
CA SER A 128 1.12 13.75 -3.30
C SER A 128 0.81 13.58 -1.81
N GLN A 129 1.80 13.21 -0.99
CA GLN A 129 1.67 13.12 0.47
C GLN A 129 1.39 14.49 1.08
N TYR A 130 2.20 15.51 0.74
CA TYR A 130 2.00 16.90 1.16
C TYR A 130 0.57 17.38 0.90
N ARG A 131 0.09 17.25 -0.35
CA ARG A 131 -1.25 17.70 -0.73
C ARG A 131 -2.34 16.96 0.03
N PHE A 132 -2.15 15.67 0.30
CA PHE A 132 -3.07 14.89 1.11
C PHE A 132 -3.07 15.34 2.57
N GLU A 133 -1.91 15.60 3.16
CA GLU A 133 -1.81 16.04 4.54
C GLU A 133 -2.33 17.47 4.76
N ARG A 134 -2.03 18.38 3.83
CA ARG A 134 -2.46 19.77 3.88
C ARG A 134 -3.95 19.95 3.59
N PHE A 135 -4.45 19.35 2.50
CA PHE A 135 -5.80 19.69 1.99
C PHE A 135 -6.86 18.62 2.29
N ARG A 136 -6.50 17.33 2.32
CA ARG A 136 -7.45 16.26 2.66
C ARG A 136 -7.58 16.14 4.17
N THR A 137 -6.50 15.77 4.85
CA THR A 137 -6.55 15.47 6.29
C THR A 137 -6.41 16.71 7.16
N LYS A 138 -5.84 17.80 6.62
CA LYS A 138 -5.58 19.06 7.32
C LYS A 138 -4.76 18.84 8.60
N ARG A 139 -3.78 17.93 8.52
CA ARG A 139 -2.85 17.58 9.62
C ARG A 139 -1.68 18.55 9.72
N ILE A 140 -1.36 19.22 8.62
CA ILE A 140 -0.29 20.20 8.51
C ILE A 140 -0.84 21.53 8.02
N GLN A 141 -0.11 22.62 8.31
CA GLN A 141 -0.36 23.96 7.80
C GLN A 141 0.86 24.55 7.04
N GLU A 142 2.02 23.91 7.19
CA GLU A 142 3.28 24.29 6.53
C GLU A 142 3.17 24.23 5.01
N ASP A 143 3.96 25.06 4.33
CA ASP A 143 4.10 25.09 2.86
C ASP A 143 4.96 23.94 2.33
N TRP A 144 4.99 23.83 1.00
CA TRP A 144 5.70 22.74 0.34
C TRP A 144 7.21 22.85 0.52
N ALA A 145 7.76 24.06 0.56
CA ALA A 145 9.19 24.29 0.79
C ALA A 145 9.62 23.73 2.15
N THR A 146 8.88 24.06 3.20
CA THR A 146 9.16 23.56 4.56
C THR A 146 8.92 22.05 4.65
N TYR A 147 7.77 21.57 4.14
CA TYR A 147 7.40 20.16 4.22
C TYR A 147 8.39 19.25 3.50
N SER A 148 8.87 19.66 2.32
CA SER A 148 9.77 18.85 1.50
C SER A 148 11.21 18.81 1.99
N ALA A 149 11.61 19.73 2.87
CA ALA A 149 12.93 19.75 3.49
C ALA A 149 13.10 18.69 4.61
N ARG A 150 12.01 18.09 5.07
CA ARG A 150 12.00 17.08 6.15
C ARG A 150 12.68 15.79 5.72
N GLU A 151 13.85 15.50 6.29
CA GLU A 151 14.70 14.37 5.92
C GLU A 151 13.97 13.02 6.04
N GLU A 152 13.15 12.84 7.08
CA GLU A 152 12.40 11.61 7.30
C GLU A 152 11.35 11.36 6.19
N LEU A 153 10.77 12.42 5.64
CA LEU A 153 9.81 12.31 4.55
C LEU A 153 10.50 12.13 3.20
N ARG A 154 11.71 12.69 3.06
CA ARG A 154 12.56 12.49 1.88
C ARG A 154 13.05 11.06 1.81
N LEU A 155 13.47 10.48 2.94
CA LEU A 155 13.96 9.10 3.01
C LEU A 155 12.91 8.12 2.49
N HIS A 156 11.61 8.31 2.74
CA HIS A 156 10.53 7.48 2.19
C HIS A 156 10.49 7.38 0.65
N GLY A 157 11.16 8.29 -0.06
CA GLY A 157 11.32 8.24 -1.52
C GLY A 157 12.56 7.45 -1.99
N ASP A 158 13.48 7.12 -1.09
CA ASP A 158 14.62 6.24 -1.37
C ASP A 158 14.15 4.77 -1.29
N TYR A 159 13.50 4.30 -2.35
CA TYR A 159 12.95 2.94 -2.34
C TYR A 159 14.02 1.85 -2.32
N HIS A 160 15.21 2.12 -2.88
CA HIS A 160 16.32 1.17 -2.83
C HIS A 160 16.71 0.86 -1.38
N HIS A 161 16.84 1.90 -0.54
CA HIS A 161 17.13 1.76 0.89
C HIS A 161 16.20 0.77 1.60
N TYR A 162 14.90 0.82 1.34
CA TYR A 162 13.93 -0.09 1.96
C TYR A 162 13.87 -1.46 1.29
N LEU A 163 13.81 -1.48 -0.05
CA LEU A 163 13.58 -2.73 -0.80
C LEU A 163 14.77 -3.67 -0.76
N GLU A 164 15.99 -3.20 -0.49
CA GLU A 164 17.15 -4.07 -0.31
C GLU A 164 16.93 -5.12 0.80
N GLY A 165 16.41 -4.69 1.95
CA GLY A 165 16.10 -5.57 3.08
C GLY A 165 15.01 -6.58 2.72
N TRP A 166 13.95 -6.11 2.08
CA TRP A 166 12.85 -6.97 1.60
C TRP A 166 13.36 -8.02 0.61
N LEU A 167 14.16 -7.61 -0.38
CA LEU A 167 14.72 -8.50 -1.40
C LEU A 167 15.61 -9.58 -0.78
N ARG A 168 16.45 -9.20 0.19
CA ARG A 168 17.30 -10.14 0.92
C ARG A 168 16.51 -11.14 1.76
N ALA A 169 15.40 -10.72 2.37
CA ALA A 169 14.63 -11.56 3.27
C ALA A 169 13.64 -12.49 2.56
N LEU A 170 13.07 -12.06 1.43
CA LEU A 170 12.05 -12.81 0.68
C LEU A 170 12.60 -13.56 -0.53
N GLY A 171 13.67 -13.06 -1.14
CA GLY A 171 14.14 -13.50 -2.44
C GLY A 171 13.28 -12.97 -3.61
N PRO A 172 13.77 -13.11 -4.85
CA PRO A 172 13.12 -12.57 -6.05
C PRO A 172 11.75 -13.22 -6.34
N ASP A 173 11.56 -14.49 -5.99
CA ASP A 173 10.33 -15.24 -6.30
C ASP A 173 9.11 -14.81 -5.46
N ARG A 174 9.37 -14.09 -4.36
CA ARG A 174 8.33 -13.62 -3.41
C ARG A 174 8.17 -12.10 -3.41
N ILE A 175 8.83 -11.38 -4.33
CA ILE A 175 8.66 -9.94 -4.49
C ILE A 175 8.25 -9.61 -5.93
N HIS A 176 7.27 -8.72 -6.06
CA HIS A 176 6.95 -8.08 -7.32
C HIS A 176 6.88 -6.56 -7.13
N VAL A 177 7.53 -5.84 -8.03
CA VAL A 177 7.58 -4.37 -8.01
C VAL A 177 6.99 -3.84 -9.32
N SER A 178 6.12 -2.84 -9.22
CA SER A 178 5.53 -2.12 -10.34
C SER A 178 5.61 -0.61 -10.10
N THR A 179 5.49 0.18 -11.16
CA THR A 179 5.38 1.64 -11.05
C THR A 179 3.91 2.08 -11.07
N PHE A 180 3.63 3.21 -10.41
CA PHE A 180 2.36 3.89 -10.44
C PHE A 180 2.04 4.37 -11.86
N GLU A 181 3.06 4.80 -12.60
CA GLU A 181 2.94 5.18 -13.99
C GLU A 181 2.42 4.01 -14.84
N ALA A 182 2.99 2.81 -14.69
CA ALA A 182 2.48 1.61 -15.37
C ALA A 182 1.06 1.27 -14.92
N LEU A 183 0.78 1.32 -13.62
CA LEU A 183 -0.55 1.05 -13.04
C LEU A 183 -1.63 2.00 -13.58
N VAL A 184 -1.27 3.26 -13.90
CA VAL A 184 -2.21 4.26 -14.43
C VAL A 184 -2.33 4.18 -15.95
N GLN A 185 -1.22 4.02 -16.66
CA GLN A 185 -1.19 4.03 -18.12
C GLN A 185 -1.67 2.70 -18.71
N ASN A 186 -1.31 1.59 -18.09
CA ASN A 186 -1.59 0.23 -18.56
C ASN A 186 -2.12 -0.68 -17.44
N PRO A 187 -3.21 -0.30 -16.72
CA PRO A 187 -3.71 -1.04 -15.56
C PRO A 187 -4.01 -2.51 -15.87
N ARG A 188 -4.54 -2.81 -17.06
CA ARG A 188 -4.80 -4.19 -17.51
C ARG A 188 -3.52 -5.04 -17.48
N GLN A 189 -2.48 -4.57 -18.17
CA GLN A 189 -1.22 -5.30 -18.29
C GLN A 189 -0.57 -5.47 -16.91
N THR A 190 -0.50 -4.39 -16.12
CA THR A 190 0.05 -4.43 -14.76
C THR A 190 -0.67 -5.45 -13.87
N LEU A 191 -2.01 -5.51 -13.91
CA LEU A 191 -2.76 -6.48 -13.12
C LEU A 191 -2.64 -7.90 -13.66
N GLN A 192 -2.48 -8.09 -14.96
CA GLN A 192 -2.17 -9.40 -15.55
C GLN A 192 -0.80 -9.92 -15.13
N ASP A 193 0.20 -9.03 -15.07
CA ASP A 193 1.54 -9.37 -14.56
C ASP A 193 1.48 -9.78 -13.09
N MET A 194 0.77 -9.01 -12.26
CA MET A 194 0.56 -9.35 -10.85
C MET A 194 -0.27 -10.63 -10.67
N ALA A 195 -1.30 -10.86 -11.49
CA ALA A 195 -2.09 -12.08 -11.46
C ALA A 195 -1.22 -13.30 -11.77
N ARG A 196 -0.41 -13.26 -12.84
CA ARG A 196 0.55 -14.32 -13.16
C ARG A 196 1.53 -14.55 -12.02
N PHE A 197 2.09 -13.47 -11.46
CA PHE A 197 2.98 -13.56 -10.32
C PHE A 197 2.32 -14.21 -9.10
N LEU A 198 1.04 -13.94 -8.84
CA LEU A 198 0.28 -14.56 -7.75
C LEU A 198 -0.23 -15.97 -8.07
N GLY A 199 -0.09 -16.46 -9.30
CA GLY A 199 -0.67 -17.75 -9.73
C GLY A 199 -2.19 -17.70 -9.93
N LEU A 200 -2.73 -16.54 -10.27
CA LEU A 200 -4.13 -16.29 -10.63
C LEU A 200 -4.29 -16.30 -12.15
N ASP A 201 -5.54 -16.38 -12.62
CA ASP A 201 -5.86 -16.27 -14.05
C ASP A 201 -5.78 -14.81 -14.53
N PRO A 202 -4.83 -14.46 -15.41
CA PRO A 202 -4.73 -13.10 -15.93
C PRO A 202 -5.89 -12.72 -16.87
N GLN A 203 -6.59 -13.68 -17.48
CA GLN A 203 -7.65 -13.40 -18.46
C GLN A 203 -8.87 -12.71 -17.84
N PHE A 204 -9.06 -12.85 -16.53
CA PHE A 204 -10.07 -12.09 -15.78
C PHE A 204 -10.00 -10.58 -16.09
N TYR A 205 -8.79 -10.04 -16.22
CA TYR A 205 -8.56 -8.61 -16.41
C TYR A 205 -8.74 -8.10 -17.85
N ASP A 206 -8.93 -8.99 -18.84
CA ASP A 206 -9.15 -8.57 -20.23
C ASP A 206 -10.40 -7.71 -20.38
N ARG A 207 -11.45 -8.06 -19.62
CA ARG A 207 -12.77 -7.41 -19.64
C ARG A 207 -13.07 -6.62 -18.38
N TYR A 208 -12.11 -6.50 -17.46
CA TYR A 208 -12.29 -5.75 -16.22
C TYR A 208 -12.28 -4.25 -16.48
N ASP A 209 -13.22 -3.52 -15.87
CA ASP A 209 -13.29 -2.06 -15.94
C ASP A 209 -12.51 -1.42 -14.79
N PHE A 210 -11.39 -0.78 -15.13
CA PHE A 210 -10.48 -0.15 -14.18
C PHE A 210 -10.95 1.26 -13.81
N VAL A 211 -12.08 1.35 -13.12
CA VAL A 211 -12.55 2.64 -12.57
C VAL A 211 -11.52 3.17 -11.57
N GLN A 212 -10.99 4.37 -11.83
CA GLN A 212 -10.00 5.01 -10.96
C GLN A 212 -10.69 5.74 -9.78
N HIS A 213 -10.36 5.34 -8.55
CA HIS A 213 -10.89 5.93 -7.31
C HIS A 213 -9.95 6.96 -6.62
N ASN A 214 -8.87 7.37 -7.29
CA ASN A 214 -7.70 7.98 -6.62
C ASN A 214 -7.58 9.51 -6.66
N GLU A 215 -8.57 10.25 -7.15
CA GLU A 215 -8.51 11.70 -7.00
C GLU A 215 -8.60 12.06 -5.51
N THR A 216 -7.47 12.54 -4.96
CA THR A 216 -7.47 13.14 -3.63
C THR A 216 -8.42 14.31 -3.70
N VAL A 217 -9.54 14.23 -2.99
CA VAL A 217 -10.55 15.29 -2.93
C VAL A 217 -10.45 16.04 -1.61
N ALA A 218 -10.63 17.35 -1.55
CA ALA A 218 -10.63 18.06 -0.26
C ALA A 218 -11.82 17.58 0.61
N ILE A 219 -11.72 17.62 1.95
CA ILE A 219 -12.86 17.33 2.83
C ILE A 219 -13.49 18.63 3.28
N LYS A 220 -14.80 18.78 3.06
CA LYS A 220 -15.59 19.93 3.55
C LYS A 220 -15.83 19.83 5.07
N SER A 221 -16.35 18.71 5.57
CA SER A 221 -16.68 18.53 7.00
C SER A 221 -15.84 17.45 7.70
N LYS A 222 -15.08 17.84 8.74
CA LYS A 222 -14.25 16.93 9.57
C LYS A 222 -15.10 15.96 10.41
N GLY A 223 -16.27 16.39 10.90
CA GLY A 223 -17.16 15.58 11.74
C GLY A 223 -17.81 14.43 10.96
N LEU A 224 -18.40 14.75 9.80
CA LEU A 224 -18.96 13.73 8.89
C LEU A 224 -17.90 12.75 8.38
N HIS A 225 -16.66 13.21 8.18
CA HIS A 225 -15.57 12.32 7.79
C HIS A 225 -15.16 11.35 8.90
N ARG A 226 -15.07 11.82 10.15
CA ARG A 226 -14.80 10.94 11.30
C ARG A 226 -15.90 9.92 11.51
N ALA A 227 -17.16 10.33 11.42
CA ALA A 227 -18.31 9.42 11.50
C ALA A 227 -18.31 8.39 10.36
N GLY A 228 -18.01 8.83 9.13
CA GLY A 228 -17.87 7.94 7.98
C GLY A 228 -16.75 6.90 8.12
N LEU A 229 -15.55 7.31 8.59
CA LEU A 229 -14.43 6.39 8.87
C LEU A 229 -14.77 5.41 10.00
N ALA A 230 -15.51 5.85 11.01
CA ALA A 230 -15.96 4.99 12.10
C ALA A 230 -16.96 3.93 11.62
N LEU A 231 -17.88 4.30 10.71
CA LEU A 231 -18.84 3.38 10.09
C LEU A 231 -18.19 2.46 9.06
N GLN A 232 -17.17 2.93 8.34
CA GLN A 232 -16.53 2.20 7.23
C GLN A 232 -16.08 0.80 7.65
N ARG A 233 -15.58 0.63 8.88
CA ARG A 233 -15.11 -0.66 9.39
C ARG A 233 -16.20 -1.74 9.51
N TYR A 234 -17.48 -1.34 9.53
CA TYR A 234 -18.63 -2.23 9.71
C TYR A 234 -19.45 -2.42 8.43
N VAL A 235 -19.15 -1.66 7.38
CA VAL A 235 -19.89 -1.71 6.12
C VAL A 235 -19.19 -2.68 5.17
N PRO A 236 -19.85 -3.75 4.70
CA PRO A 236 -19.30 -4.66 3.69
C PRO A 236 -18.81 -3.89 2.46
N HIS A 237 -17.69 -4.34 1.89
CA HIS A 237 -16.99 -3.66 0.80
C HIS A 237 -17.88 -3.30 -0.41
N ARG A 238 -18.77 -4.20 -0.83
CA ARG A 238 -19.74 -3.94 -1.92
C ARG A 238 -20.67 -2.76 -1.63
N ILE A 239 -21.00 -2.54 -0.36
CA ILE A 239 -21.83 -1.41 0.09
C ILE A 239 -20.98 -0.13 0.18
N GLN A 240 -19.70 -0.25 0.56
CA GLN A 240 -18.78 0.89 0.50
C GLN A 240 -18.62 1.41 -0.93
N GLU A 241 -18.44 0.53 -1.91
CA GLU A 241 -18.36 0.91 -3.34
C GLU A 241 -19.64 1.60 -3.84
N ALA A 242 -20.81 1.16 -3.38
CA ALA A 242 -22.08 1.78 -3.73
C ALA A 242 -22.29 3.16 -3.05
N LEU A 243 -21.84 3.33 -1.80
CA LEU A 243 -22.05 4.55 -1.01
C LEU A 243 -20.95 5.60 -1.16
N LEU A 244 -19.73 5.19 -1.54
CA LEU A 244 -18.57 6.06 -1.71
C LEU A 244 -18.82 7.19 -2.72
N PRO A 245 -19.46 6.97 -3.89
CA PRO A 245 -19.78 8.04 -4.84
C PRO A 245 -20.71 9.10 -4.24
N LEU A 246 -21.74 8.68 -3.48
CA LEU A 246 -22.68 9.59 -2.83
C LEU A 246 -22.01 10.38 -1.69
N TYR A 247 -21.19 9.69 -0.89
CA TYR A 247 -20.40 10.32 0.18
C TYR A 247 -19.40 11.34 -0.37
N LEU A 248 -18.66 10.99 -1.43
CA LEU A 248 -17.74 11.90 -2.09
C LEU A 248 -18.51 13.06 -2.72
N LYS A 249 -19.65 12.84 -3.39
CA LYS A 249 -20.48 13.93 -3.94
C LYS A 249 -20.90 14.95 -2.87
N LEU A 250 -21.22 14.49 -1.66
CA LEU A 250 -21.68 15.35 -0.56
C LEU A 250 -20.53 16.01 0.22
N ASN A 251 -19.39 15.31 0.40
CA ASN A 251 -18.33 15.75 1.31
C ASN A 251 -16.97 16.04 0.62
N ALA A 252 -16.83 15.77 -0.67
CA ALA A 252 -15.68 16.18 -1.48
C ALA A 252 -15.77 17.67 -1.83
N GLY A 253 -14.73 18.42 -1.49
CA GLY A 253 -14.39 19.69 -2.11
C GLY A 253 -13.42 19.47 -3.26
N LYS A 254 -13.38 20.44 -4.19
CA LYS A 254 -12.32 20.49 -5.20
C LYS A 254 -10.98 20.71 -4.49
N MET A 255 -9.96 19.96 -4.89
CA MET A 255 -8.60 20.27 -4.44
C MET A 255 -8.20 21.67 -4.91
N PRO A 256 -7.46 22.44 -4.09
CA PRO A 256 -6.83 23.66 -4.56
C PRO A 256 -5.97 23.38 -5.80
N ARG A 257 -5.83 24.33 -6.72
CA ARG A 257 -4.91 24.15 -7.86
C ARG A 257 -3.47 23.96 -7.34
N LYS A 258 -2.63 23.32 -8.15
CA LYS A 258 -1.19 23.23 -7.83
C LYS A 258 -0.58 24.62 -7.94
N ASP A 259 0.21 25.00 -6.94
CA ASP A 259 0.96 26.25 -6.99
C ASP A 259 2.08 26.10 -8.03
N PRO A 260 2.23 27.02 -9.00
CA PRO A 260 3.37 27.00 -9.92
C PRO A 260 4.73 27.00 -9.22
N GLY A 261 4.83 27.66 -8.05
CA GLY A 261 6.05 27.67 -7.23
C GLY A 261 6.41 26.29 -6.68
N ASP A 262 5.42 25.42 -6.46
CA ASP A 262 5.67 24.05 -5.99
C ASP A 262 6.42 23.22 -7.05
N ALA A 263 6.17 23.50 -8.33
CA ALA A 263 6.72 22.71 -9.43
C ALA A 263 8.25 22.78 -9.51
N ALA A 264 8.82 23.97 -9.25
CA ALA A 264 10.27 24.15 -9.22
C ALA A 264 10.93 23.33 -8.09
N ILE A 265 10.32 23.35 -6.89
CA ILE A 265 10.80 22.59 -5.73
C ILE A 265 10.69 21.08 -6.00
N THR A 266 9.56 20.63 -6.56
CA THR A 266 9.39 19.21 -6.93
C THR A 266 10.42 18.77 -7.97
N ALA A 267 10.72 19.60 -8.98
CA ALA A 267 11.72 19.29 -10.00
C ALA A 267 13.14 19.21 -9.42
N ALA A 268 13.50 20.11 -8.49
CA ALA A 268 14.79 20.05 -7.80
C ALA A 268 14.93 18.76 -6.97
N LEU A 269 13.89 18.39 -6.21
CA LEU A 269 13.88 17.14 -5.44
C LEU A 269 14.02 15.91 -6.33
N LYS A 270 13.42 15.91 -7.53
CA LYS A 270 13.56 14.80 -8.48
C LYS A 270 15.04 14.52 -8.79
N ALA A 271 15.85 15.56 -9.01
CA ALA A 271 17.28 15.42 -9.25
C ALA A 271 18.02 14.81 -8.05
N ASP A 272 17.64 15.19 -6.82
CA ASP A 272 18.24 14.64 -5.59
C ASP A 272 18.04 13.13 -5.45
N TYR A 273 16.97 12.57 -6.01
CA TYR A 273 16.70 11.13 -5.98
C TYR A 273 17.43 10.33 -7.06
N ALA A 274 18.11 10.97 -8.03
CA ALA A 274 18.74 10.27 -9.15
C ALA A 274 19.68 9.13 -8.73
N PRO A 275 20.56 9.28 -7.70
CA PRO A 275 21.40 8.17 -7.25
C PRO A 275 20.61 6.97 -6.72
N SER A 276 19.54 7.22 -5.95
CA SER A 276 18.66 6.17 -5.42
C SER A 276 17.88 5.48 -6.54
N VAL A 277 17.43 6.23 -7.55
CA VAL A 277 16.73 5.67 -8.73
C VAL A 277 17.65 4.77 -9.54
N VAL A 278 18.93 5.15 -9.72
CA VAL A 278 19.94 4.29 -10.37
C VAL A 278 20.16 3.00 -9.59
N ALA A 279 20.30 3.08 -8.27
CA ALA A 279 20.46 1.90 -7.41
C ALA A 279 19.21 0.99 -7.47
N LEU A 280 18.02 1.57 -7.49
CA LEU A 280 16.77 0.84 -7.64
C LEU A 280 16.68 0.13 -8.99
N GLN A 281 17.06 0.80 -10.10
CA GLN A 281 17.09 0.18 -11.43
C GLN A 281 18.06 -1.00 -11.48
N ALA A 282 19.21 -0.90 -10.81
CA ALA A 282 20.17 -1.99 -10.73
C ALA A 282 19.63 -3.20 -9.94
N ALA A 283 18.87 -2.96 -8.87
CA ALA A 283 18.23 -4.01 -8.08
C ALA A 283 17.01 -4.65 -8.79
N PHE A 284 16.31 -3.87 -9.63
CA PHE A 284 15.15 -4.33 -10.40
C PHE A 284 15.30 -3.95 -11.90
N PRO A 285 16.10 -4.71 -12.67
CA PRO A 285 16.43 -4.35 -14.06
C PRO A 285 15.21 -4.24 -15.00
N ASP A 286 14.15 -5.00 -14.74
CA ASP A 286 12.94 -5.01 -15.56
C ASP A 286 11.93 -3.89 -15.21
N LEU A 287 12.19 -3.15 -14.13
CA LEU A 287 11.32 -2.06 -13.70
C LEU A 287 11.54 -0.84 -14.60
N ASP A 288 10.49 -0.38 -15.29
CA ASP A 288 10.60 0.80 -16.17
C ASP A 288 10.62 2.09 -15.35
N LEU A 289 11.82 2.61 -15.10
CA LEU A 289 12.06 3.88 -14.41
C LEU A 289 12.39 5.04 -15.35
N ARG A 290 12.31 4.85 -16.69
CA ARG A 290 12.57 5.93 -17.65
C ARG A 290 11.71 7.19 -17.42
N PRO A 291 10.42 7.09 -17.00
CA PRO A 291 9.63 8.27 -16.67
C PRO A 291 10.14 9.06 -15.45
N TRP A 292 11.03 8.47 -14.64
CA TRP A 292 11.58 9.07 -13.43
C TRP A 292 12.93 9.76 -13.67
N ALA A 293 13.51 9.65 -14.88
CA ALA A 293 14.66 10.43 -15.31
C ALA A 293 14.31 11.90 -15.54
#